data_AF-A0A838S150-F1
#
_entry.id   AF-A0A838S150-F1
#
_cell.length_a   1.000
_cell.length_b   1.000
_cell.length_c   1.000
_cell.angle_alpha   90.00
_cell.angle_beta   90.00
_cell.angle_gamma   90.00
#
_symmetry.space_group_name_H-M   'P 1'
#
loop_
_entity.id
_entity.type
_entity.pdbx_description
1 polymer ?
#
loop_
_entity_poly.entity_id
_entity_poly.type
_entity_poly.pdbx_seq_one_letter_code
_entity_poly.pdbx_strand_id
1 'polypeptide(L)'
;MRNRSRLLAIGLVLLTVGGMLFALLPRPVTACAGGMDKTARAQGGGKSQESLRPISSKPVHFSVSPALRDIQPSARLGDSGETKDGSKDKRVKRSPLNPPLNKGKASGGANSIDPVVQRSTAKSLREEELNVPAPSLTFEGISNNDNAAAFGFTVSPPDTDGDVGPNHYVQSVNLLSQVFSKTGTPLTVPFKLSALFPSNTACGQTDDGDPIVLYDPLADRWLLSQFSLPSFPNPPFFQCIAISQTPDPTGAYFAYQFES
;
A
#
# COMPACT_ATOMS: atom_id res chain seq x y z
N MET A 1 37.91 -19.47 -62.41
CA MET A 1 37.72 -18.00 -62.31
C MET A 1 37.48 -17.70 -60.83
N ARG A 2 38.45 -17.42 -59.94
CA ARG A 2 39.50 -16.39 -59.83
C ARG A 2 38.97 -14.95 -59.62
N ASN A 3 38.67 -14.58 -58.36
CA ASN A 3 39.17 -13.39 -57.63
C ASN A 3 38.50 -13.33 -56.24
N ARG A 4 39.20 -13.43 -55.09
CA ARG A 4 40.11 -12.45 -54.42
C ARG A 4 39.33 -11.19 -53.98
N SER A 5 39.33 -10.73 -52.72
CA SER A 5 40.45 -10.54 -51.79
C SER A 5 40.02 -10.36 -50.33
N ARG A 6 40.91 -10.78 -49.42
CA ARG A 6 40.93 -10.53 -47.96
C ARG A 6 41.32 -9.08 -47.64
N LEU A 7 40.95 -8.58 -46.46
CA LEU A 7 41.82 -7.70 -45.66
C LEU A 7 41.43 -7.73 -44.17
N LEU A 8 42.27 -8.41 -43.39
CA LEU A 8 42.50 -8.19 -41.96
C LEU A 8 43.22 -6.86 -41.77
N ALA A 9 42.92 -6.11 -40.71
CA ALA A 9 43.84 -5.13 -40.15
C ALA A 9 43.82 -5.20 -38.62
N ILE A 10 44.95 -5.66 -38.07
CA ILE A 10 45.36 -5.61 -36.68
C ILE A 10 46.29 -4.39 -36.53
N GLY A 11 46.14 -3.60 -35.47
CA GLY A 11 47.11 -2.58 -35.04
C GLY A 11 46.64 -1.96 -33.73
N LEU A 12 47.17 -2.38 -32.57
CA LEU A 12 48.42 -2.00 -31.89
C LEU A 12 48.19 -0.90 -30.83
N VAL A 13 48.49 -1.30 -29.60
CA VAL A 13 48.57 -0.65 -28.30
C VAL A 13 49.22 0.75 -28.30
N LEU A 14 48.66 1.67 -27.50
CA LEU A 14 49.43 2.73 -26.84
C LEU A 14 48.88 2.97 -25.43
N LEU A 15 49.70 2.55 -24.46
CA LEU A 15 49.56 2.72 -23.02
C LEU A 15 50.31 4.00 -22.64
N THR A 16 49.63 5.02 -22.10
CA THR A 16 50.31 6.18 -21.50
C THR A 16 49.86 6.33 -20.05
N VAL A 17 50.78 5.95 -19.15
CA VAL A 17 50.76 6.25 -17.72
C VAL A 17 51.48 7.58 -17.52
N GLY A 18 50.88 8.50 -16.75
CA GLY A 18 51.53 9.72 -16.28
C GLY A 18 50.49 10.74 -15.83
N GLY A 19 50.54 11.33 -14.64
CA GLY A 19 51.45 11.24 -13.52
C GLY A 19 50.74 11.92 -12.34
N MET A 20 50.88 11.33 -11.16
CA MET A 20 50.35 11.85 -9.90
C MET A 20 51.32 12.91 -9.37
N LEU A 21 50.88 14.16 -9.23
CA LEU A 21 51.64 15.21 -8.54
C LEU A 21 50.75 15.87 -7.49
N PHE A 22 50.86 15.37 -6.26
CA PHE A 22 50.28 15.98 -5.06
C PHE A 22 51.13 17.18 -4.66
N ALA A 23 50.59 18.39 -4.78
CA ALA A 23 51.21 19.61 -4.27
C ALA A 23 50.60 20.00 -2.91
N LEU A 24 51.42 19.87 -1.86
CA LEU A 24 51.21 20.36 -0.50
C LEU A 24 51.55 21.85 -0.42
N LEU A 25 50.64 22.73 0.01
CA LEU A 25 50.93 24.04 0.64
C LEU A 25 49.72 24.52 1.52
N PRO A 26 49.94 25.41 2.51
CA PRO A 26 49.52 25.20 3.90
C PRO A 26 48.19 25.88 4.33
N ARG A 27 47.57 25.32 5.38
CA ARG A 27 46.46 25.92 6.14
C ARG A 27 46.99 26.97 7.14
N PRO A 28 46.38 28.16 7.25
CA PRO A 28 46.72 29.09 8.32
C PRO A 28 46.13 28.60 9.65
N VAL A 29 47.01 28.37 10.63
CA VAL A 29 46.68 28.26 12.05
C VAL A 29 46.65 29.69 12.59
N THR A 30 45.50 30.14 13.09
CA THR A 30 45.47 31.30 14.00
C THR A 30 45.16 30.79 15.40
N ALA A 31 46.13 30.99 16.27
CA ALA A 31 46.12 30.63 17.68
C ALA A 31 45.31 31.64 18.52
N CYS A 32 44.88 31.15 19.67
CA CYS A 32 43.99 31.73 20.66
C CYS A 32 44.56 32.97 21.39
N ALA A 33 43.67 33.90 21.75
CA ALA A 33 43.72 34.73 22.96
C ALA A 33 42.28 35.22 23.24
N GLY A 34 41.68 35.21 24.42
CA GLY A 34 42.00 34.75 25.78
C GLY A 34 40.73 34.94 26.63
N GLY A 35 40.74 34.44 27.88
CA GLY A 35 39.77 34.82 28.92
C GLY A 35 38.79 33.73 29.36
N MET A 36 39.02 33.18 30.56
CA MET A 36 38.05 32.42 31.35
C MET A 36 36.94 33.37 31.87
N ASP A 37 35.66 33.01 31.77
CA ASP A 37 34.86 32.68 32.97
C ASP A 37 33.49 32.07 32.64
N LYS A 38 32.98 31.34 33.64
CA LYS A 38 31.89 30.36 33.58
C LYS A 38 30.51 30.99 33.40
N THR A 39 29.74 30.47 32.46
CA THR A 39 28.29 30.19 32.61
C THR A 39 27.85 29.20 31.55
N ALA A 40 27.76 27.93 31.95
CA ALA A 40 27.14 26.90 31.12
C ALA A 40 25.64 27.20 31.03
N ARG A 41 25.21 27.78 29.92
CA ARG A 41 23.81 27.75 29.50
C ARG A 41 23.72 26.74 28.37
N ALA A 42 22.97 25.67 28.59
CA ALA A 42 22.64 24.71 27.57
C ALA A 42 21.96 25.44 26.39
N GLN A 43 22.72 25.74 25.34
CA GLN A 43 22.15 26.03 24.05
C GLN A 43 21.61 24.71 23.52
N GLY A 44 20.32 24.47 23.78
CA GLY A 44 19.55 23.54 22.97
C GLY A 44 19.71 24.00 21.53
N GLY A 45 20.47 23.23 20.75
CA GLY A 45 20.59 23.40 19.31
C GLY A 45 19.21 23.18 18.70
N GLY A 46 18.41 24.24 18.66
CA GLY A 46 17.19 24.28 17.87
C GLY A 46 17.62 24.11 16.42
N LYS A 47 17.53 22.89 15.90
CA LYS A 47 17.45 22.71 14.46
C LYS A 47 16.27 23.57 14.01
N SER A 48 16.55 24.61 13.23
CA SER A 48 15.51 25.38 12.55
C SER A 48 14.68 24.38 11.77
N GLN A 49 13.50 24.06 12.29
CA GLN A 49 12.56 23.18 11.64
C GLN A 49 12.14 23.93 10.38
N GLU A 50 12.70 23.53 9.24
CA GLU A 50 12.35 24.09 7.95
C GLU A 50 10.84 23.92 7.81
N SER A 51 10.13 25.05 7.64
CA SER A 51 8.68 25.05 7.57
C SER A 51 8.27 24.10 6.45
N LEU A 52 7.49 23.05 6.76
CA LEU A 52 6.96 22.16 5.74
C LEU A 52 6.20 23.00 4.71
N ARG A 53 6.71 23.01 3.47
CA ARG A 53 6.04 23.66 2.34
C ARG A 53 5.27 22.58 1.59
N PRO A 54 4.01 22.83 1.20
CA PRO A 54 3.29 21.89 0.36
C PRO A 54 4.05 21.73 -0.96
N ILE A 55 4.27 20.48 -1.37
CA ILE A 55 4.85 20.14 -2.67
C ILE A 55 3.67 19.81 -3.59
N SER A 56 3.67 20.39 -4.79
CA SER A 56 2.72 20.06 -5.85
C SER A 56 3.50 19.54 -7.04
N SER A 57 3.12 18.34 -7.51
CA SER A 57 3.72 17.69 -8.66
C SER A 57 2.62 17.25 -9.63
N LYS A 58 3.01 17.06 -10.90
CA LYS A 58 2.17 16.42 -11.91
C LYS A 58 2.34 14.90 -11.81
N PRO A 59 1.34 14.11 -12.23
CA PRO A 59 1.51 12.67 -12.34
C PRO A 59 2.63 12.35 -13.34
N VAL A 60 3.46 11.37 -13.01
CA VAL A 60 4.49 10.85 -13.92
C VAL A 60 3.89 10.04 -15.06
N HIS A 61 2.67 9.53 -14.88
CA HIS A 61 1.89 8.88 -15.93
C HIS A 61 0.39 9.17 -15.79
N PHE A 62 -0.28 9.34 -16.92
CA PHE A 62 -1.74 9.45 -17.01
C PHE A 62 -2.26 8.55 -18.14
N SER A 63 -3.40 7.89 -17.90
CA SER A 63 -4.10 7.09 -18.89
C SER A 63 -5.58 7.01 -18.63
N VAL A 64 -6.33 6.61 -19.65
CA VAL A 64 -7.72 6.16 -19.52
C VAL A 64 -7.71 4.63 -19.56
N SER A 65 -8.26 3.99 -18.53
CA SER A 65 -8.41 2.54 -18.50
C SER A 65 -9.47 2.07 -19.51
N PRO A 66 -9.44 0.79 -19.94
CA PRO A 66 -10.64 0.13 -20.45
C PRO A 66 -11.78 0.20 -19.42
N ALA A 67 -13.02 -0.05 -19.84
CA ALA A 67 -14.09 -0.20 -18.87
C ALA A 67 -13.81 -1.43 -18.00
N LEU A 68 -14.00 -1.31 -16.69
CA LEU A 68 -13.71 -2.39 -15.75
C LEU A 68 -14.49 -3.67 -16.09
N ARG A 69 -15.71 -3.55 -16.61
CA ARG A 69 -16.50 -4.69 -17.10
C ARG A 69 -15.86 -5.46 -18.27
N ASP A 70 -14.95 -4.83 -19.00
CA ASP A 70 -14.24 -5.42 -20.16
C ASP A 70 -12.86 -5.97 -19.76
N ILE A 71 -12.38 -5.62 -18.57
CA ILE A 71 -11.12 -6.13 -18.03
C ILE A 71 -11.31 -7.61 -17.69
N GLN A 72 -10.47 -8.46 -18.30
CA GLN A 72 -10.51 -9.89 -18.03
C GLN A 72 -10.30 -10.14 -16.54
N PRO A 73 -11.04 -11.09 -15.93
CA PRO A 73 -10.75 -11.59 -14.60
C PRO A 73 -9.26 -11.87 -14.46
N SER A 74 -8.63 -11.42 -13.37
CA SER A 74 -7.28 -11.89 -13.05
C SER A 74 -7.34 -13.42 -13.03
N ALA A 75 -6.67 -14.04 -14.02
CA ALA A 75 -6.79 -15.47 -14.26
C ALA A 75 -6.53 -16.21 -12.94
N ARG A 76 -7.51 -17.01 -12.49
CA ARG A 76 -7.27 -17.97 -11.42
C ARG A 76 -6.09 -18.81 -11.88
N LEU A 77 -5.01 -18.83 -11.11
CA LEU A 77 -3.89 -19.72 -11.39
C LEU A 77 -4.40 -21.17 -11.30
N GLY A 78 -4.74 -21.73 -12.46
CA GLY A 78 -4.94 -23.16 -12.71
C GLY A 78 -6.07 -23.85 -11.94
N ASP A 79 -7.11 -24.23 -12.67
CA ASP A 79 -7.79 -25.52 -12.47
C ASP A 79 -6.79 -26.66 -12.75
N SER A 80 -5.82 -26.85 -11.86
CA SER A 80 -5.08 -28.11 -11.76
C SER A 80 -5.85 -28.96 -10.78
N GLY A 81 -6.53 -29.98 -11.34
CA GLY A 81 -7.56 -30.76 -10.68
C GLY A 81 -7.27 -31.16 -9.24
N GLU A 82 -8.36 -31.27 -8.50
CA GLU A 82 -8.54 -31.83 -7.16
C GLU A 82 -7.39 -32.76 -6.70
N THR A 83 -6.26 -32.18 -6.31
CA THR A 83 -5.30 -32.86 -5.47
C THR A 83 -5.81 -32.65 -4.06
N LYS A 84 -6.32 -33.73 -3.48
CA LYS A 84 -6.49 -33.86 -2.03
C LYS A 84 -5.11 -33.78 -1.39
N ASP A 85 -4.54 -32.58 -1.33
CA ASP A 85 -3.41 -32.31 -0.46
C ASP A 85 -3.95 -31.62 0.79
N GLY A 86 -3.87 -32.36 1.89
CA GLY A 86 -4.35 -31.98 3.22
C GLY A 86 -3.48 -30.89 3.83
N SER A 87 -3.43 -29.72 3.20
CA SER A 87 -2.99 -28.50 3.86
C SER A 87 -4.04 -28.17 4.90
N LYS A 88 -3.83 -28.73 6.10
CA LYS A 88 -4.55 -28.37 7.31
C LYS A 88 -4.55 -26.86 7.36
N ASP A 89 -5.73 -26.26 7.18
CA ASP A 89 -6.03 -24.91 7.57
C ASP A 89 -5.49 -24.76 8.99
N LYS A 90 -4.27 -24.25 9.11
CA LYS A 90 -3.74 -23.79 10.37
C LYS A 90 -4.53 -22.54 10.60
N ARG A 91 -5.76 -22.73 11.11
CA ARG A 91 -6.57 -21.73 11.75
C ARG A 91 -5.58 -20.96 12.61
N VAL A 92 -5.13 -19.81 12.10
CA VAL A 92 -4.39 -18.85 12.90
C VAL A 92 -5.31 -18.68 14.07
N LYS A 93 -4.88 -19.15 15.25
CA LYS A 93 -5.62 -18.91 16.48
C LYS A 93 -5.71 -17.41 16.50
N ARG A 94 -6.87 -16.85 16.11
CA ARG A 94 -7.16 -15.44 16.29
C ARG A 94 -6.85 -15.23 17.76
N SER A 95 -5.76 -14.51 18.05
CA SER A 95 -5.51 -14.08 19.40
C SER A 95 -6.82 -13.42 19.81
N PRO A 96 -7.51 -13.92 20.84
CA PRO A 96 -8.69 -13.22 21.30
C PRO A 96 -8.28 -11.76 21.48
N LEU A 97 -9.09 -10.83 20.98
CA LEU A 97 -8.88 -9.37 21.16
C LEU A 97 -8.75 -8.99 22.64
N ASN A 98 -9.03 -9.93 23.54
CA ASN A 98 -8.58 -9.94 24.92
C ASN A 98 -7.52 -11.03 25.09
N PRO A 99 -6.21 -10.72 25.28
CA PRO A 99 -5.29 -11.71 25.82
C PRO A 99 -5.91 -12.28 27.11
N PRO A 100 -5.79 -13.58 27.40
CA PRO A 100 -6.23 -14.10 28.69
C PRO A 100 -5.58 -13.23 29.76
N LEU A 101 -6.39 -12.59 30.60
CA LEU A 101 -5.90 -11.86 31.77
C LEU A 101 -4.93 -12.80 32.46
N ASN A 102 -3.64 -12.46 32.35
CA ASN A 102 -2.62 -13.22 33.03
C ASN A 102 -3.01 -13.12 34.50
N LYS A 103 -3.34 -14.26 35.13
CA LYS A 103 -3.39 -14.34 36.60
C LYS A 103 -1.97 -14.23 37.16
N GLY A 104 -1.18 -13.29 36.63
CA GLY A 104 -0.01 -12.79 37.31
C GLY A 104 -0.53 -12.27 38.63
N LYS A 105 -0.02 -12.82 39.73
CA LYS A 105 -0.04 -12.15 41.02
C LYS A 105 0.64 -10.80 40.80
N ALA A 106 -0.15 -9.79 40.42
CA ALA A 106 0.25 -8.41 40.58
C ALA A 106 0.43 -8.25 42.08
N SER A 107 1.67 -8.03 42.51
CA SER A 107 2.00 -7.60 43.87
C SER A 107 1.59 -6.13 44.07
N GLY A 108 0.35 -5.81 43.72
CA GLY A 108 -0.30 -4.52 43.93
C GLY A 108 -1.43 -4.71 44.91
N GLY A 109 -1.49 -3.88 45.94
CA GLY A 109 -2.41 -3.99 47.06
C GLY A 109 -3.87 -4.26 46.67
N ALA A 110 -4.58 -4.97 47.54
CA ALA A 110 -5.87 -5.62 47.33
C ALA A 110 -7.06 -4.73 46.89
N ASN A 111 -6.86 -3.46 46.52
CA ASN A 111 -7.92 -2.52 46.16
C ASN A 111 -7.63 -1.65 44.91
N SER A 112 -6.66 -2.02 44.07
CA SER A 112 -6.49 -1.36 42.77
C SER A 112 -7.54 -1.83 41.76
N ILE A 113 -8.77 -1.35 41.92
CA ILE A 113 -9.80 -1.50 40.89
C ILE A 113 -9.44 -0.56 39.74
N ASP A 114 -9.13 -1.10 38.56
CA ASP A 114 -9.03 -0.31 37.33
C ASP A 114 -10.43 0.27 37.01
N PRO A 115 -10.59 1.61 37.03
CA PRO A 115 -11.88 2.25 36.84
C PRO A 115 -12.42 2.13 35.41
N VAL A 116 -11.60 1.68 34.44
CA VAL A 116 -11.98 1.57 33.02
C VAL A 116 -12.28 0.11 32.62
N VAL A 117 -12.12 -0.86 33.53
CA VAL A 117 -12.50 -2.25 33.24
C VAL A 117 -13.99 -2.35 33.01
N GLN A 118 -14.36 -2.59 31.76
CA GLN A 118 -15.73 -2.84 31.36
C GLN A 118 -16.16 -4.21 31.90
N ARG A 119 -16.99 -4.20 32.95
CA ARG A 119 -17.46 -5.42 33.65
C ARG A 119 -18.61 -6.14 32.93
N SER A 120 -19.14 -5.53 31.87
CA SER A 120 -20.23 -6.06 31.06
C SER A 120 -19.89 -5.95 29.58
N THR A 121 -20.05 -7.05 28.85
CA THR A 121 -20.26 -6.93 27.39
C THR A 121 -21.66 -6.35 27.19
N ALA A 122 -21.91 -5.64 26.08
CA ALA A 122 -23.22 -5.04 25.77
C ALA A 122 -24.42 -6.02 25.90
N LYS A 123 -24.16 -7.33 25.95
CA LYS A 123 -25.14 -8.39 26.22
C LYS A 123 -25.65 -8.45 27.67
N SER A 124 -24.97 -7.83 28.63
CA SER A 124 -25.34 -7.77 30.06
C SER A 124 -26.07 -6.47 30.44
N LEU A 125 -26.22 -5.53 29.51
CA LEU A 125 -27.13 -4.37 29.62
C LEU A 125 -28.38 -4.61 28.78
N ARG A 126 -28.98 -5.80 28.88
CA ARG A 126 -30.27 -6.04 28.24
C ARG A 126 -31.31 -5.14 28.90
N GLU A 127 -31.88 -4.28 28.06
CA GLU A 127 -32.97 -3.31 28.26
C GLU A 127 -32.58 -1.83 28.19
N GLU A 128 -31.43 -1.51 27.59
CA GLU A 128 -31.44 -0.41 26.61
C GLU A 128 -31.31 -1.07 25.24
N GLU A 129 -32.44 -1.19 24.53
CA GLU A 129 -32.45 -1.60 23.13
C GLU A 129 -31.47 -0.69 22.40
N LEU A 130 -30.36 -1.25 21.90
CA LEU A 130 -29.47 -0.52 21.01
C LEU A 130 -30.36 0.00 19.89
N ASN A 131 -30.69 1.30 19.91
CA ASN A 131 -31.61 1.93 18.96
C ASN A 131 -30.94 2.15 17.59
N VAL A 132 -30.13 1.18 17.17
CA VAL A 132 -29.53 1.09 15.85
C VAL A 132 -30.26 -0.01 15.11
N PRO A 133 -30.86 0.28 13.95
CA PRO A 133 -31.49 -0.74 13.12
C PRO A 133 -30.51 -1.87 12.82
N ALA A 134 -31.00 -3.11 12.78
CA ALA A 134 -30.21 -4.20 12.21
C ALA A 134 -29.84 -3.88 10.75
N PRO A 135 -28.72 -4.40 10.22
CA PRO A 135 -28.39 -4.25 8.81
C PRO A 135 -29.58 -4.70 7.95
N SER A 136 -30.02 -3.84 7.03
CA SER A 136 -31.12 -4.15 6.13
C SER A 136 -30.76 -5.22 5.09
N LEU A 137 -29.47 -5.46 4.90
CA LEU A 137 -28.91 -6.43 3.96
C LEU A 137 -27.52 -6.86 4.45
N THR A 138 -27.22 -8.14 4.28
CA THR A 138 -25.88 -8.72 4.44
C THR A 138 -25.60 -9.62 3.24
N PHE A 139 -24.38 -9.58 2.71
CA PHE A 139 -23.90 -10.47 1.66
C PHE A 139 -22.41 -10.72 1.83
N GLU A 140 -21.90 -11.77 1.18
CA GLU A 140 -20.48 -12.12 1.22
C GLU A 140 -19.67 -11.20 0.31
N GLY A 141 -18.55 -10.69 0.83
CA GLY A 141 -17.59 -9.86 0.10
C GLY A 141 -16.36 -10.64 -0.35
N ILE A 142 -15.28 -9.91 -0.65
CA ILE A 142 -13.98 -10.50 -1.04
C ILE A 142 -13.39 -11.27 0.15
N SER A 143 -12.98 -12.51 -0.10
CA SER A 143 -12.35 -13.37 0.90
C SER A 143 -10.82 -13.45 0.73
N ASN A 144 -10.17 -14.01 1.75
CA ASN A 144 -8.74 -14.31 1.66
C ASN A 144 -8.43 -15.42 0.64
N ASN A 145 -9.41 -16.29 0.35
CA ASN A 145 -9.28 -17.32 -0.69
C ASN A 145 -9.28 -16.69 -2.08
N ASP A 146 -9.98 -15.58 -2.28
CA ASP A 146 -9.93 -14.84 -3.54
C ASP A 146 -8.54 -14.24 -3.78
N ASN A 147 -7.93 -13.68 -2.73
CA ASN A 147 -6.53 -13.22 -2.78
C ASN A 147 -5.58 -14.38 -3.14
N ALA A 148 -5.74 -15.54 -2.50
CA ALA A 148 -4.96 -16.74 -2.83
C ALA A 148 -5.17 -17.22 -4.27
N ALA A 149 -6.39 -17.15 -4.79
CA ALA A 149 -6.68 -17.54 -6.16
C ALA A 149 -6.03 -16.60 -7.21
N ALA A 150 -5.88 -15.30 -6.88
CA ALA A 150 -5.34 -14.29 -7.79
C ALA A 150 -3.82 -14.08 -7.69
N PHE A 151 -3.22 -14.38 -6.53
CA PHE A 151 -1.80 -14.14 -6.24
C PHE A 151 -1.02 -15.38 -5.81
N GLY A 152 -1.69 -16.51 -5.54
CA GLY A 152 -1.06 -17.76 -5.09
C GLY A 152 -0.76 -17.80 -3.57
N PHE A 153 -1.10 -16.75 -2.82
CA PHE A 153 -0.91 -16.67 -1.38
C PHE A 153 -2.03 -15.87 -0.71
N THR A 154 -2.23 -16.14 0.58
CA THR A 154 -3.18 -15.40 1.42
C THR A 154 -2.51 -14.18 2.05
N VAL A 155 -3.30 -13.14 2.33
CA VAL A 155 -2.83 -11.90 3.00
C VAL A 155 -3.57 -11.75 4.32
N SER A 156 -2.83 -11.47 5.39
CA SER A 156 -3.39 -11.35 6.75
C SER A 156 -2.55 -10.42 7.63
N PRO A 157 -3.15 -9.60 8.51
CA PRO A 157 -4.61 -9.43 8.73
C PRO A 157 -5.32 -8.84 7.49
N PRO A 158 -6.66 -8.90 7.41
CA PRO A 158 -7.38 -8.34 6.28
C PRO A 158 -7.42 -6.81 6.35
N ASP A 159 -6.94 -6.16 5.30
CA ASP A 159 -7.06 -4.71 5.09
C ASP A 159 -8.29 -4.44 4.25
N THR A 160 -9.43 -4.24 4.93
CA THR A 160 -10.74 -4.04 4.29
C THR A 160 -11.09 -2.57 4.19
N ASP A 161 -11.40 -2.11 2.99
CA ASP A 161 -11.91 -0.76 2.73
C ASP A 161 -13.08 -0.81 1.73
N GLY A 162 -13.92 0.22 1.70
CA GLY A 162 -15.05 0.24 0.78
C GLY A 162 -15.99 1.40 1.04
N ASP A 163 -16.66 1.84 -0.02
CA ASP A 163 -17.62 2.93 0.04
C ASP A 163 -18.89 2.63 -0.77
N VAL A 164 -19.95 3.34 -0.41
CA VAL A 164 -21.32 3.13 -0.87
C VAL A 164 -21.80 4.34 -1.64
N GLY A 165 -22.02 4.17 -2.94
CA GLY A 165 -22.71 5.14 -3.78
C GLY A 165 -24.22 4.89 -3.84
N PRO A 166 -24.94 5.67 -4.66
CA PRO A 166 -26.39 5.55 -4.81
C PRO A 166 -26.84 4.17 -5.31
N ASN A 167 -26.06 3.58 -6.24
CA ASN A 167 -26.43 2.35 -6.95
C ASN A 167 -25.44 1.19 -6.74
N HIS A 168 -24.27 1.45 -6.14
CA HIS A 168 -23.18 0.48 -6.05
C HIS A 168 -22.52 0.51 -4.67
N TYR A 169 -21.95 -0.62 -4.30
CA TYR A 169 -20.95 -0.73 -3.23
C TYR A 169 -19.65 -1.22 -3.86
N VAL A 170 -18.55 -0.54 -3.57
CA VAL A 170 -17.22 -0.97 -4.02
C VAL A 170 -16.41 -1.34 -2.78
N GLN A 171 -15.80 -2.52 -2.80
CA GLN A 171 -14.99 -3.03 -1.71
C GLN A 171 -13.58 -3.31 -2.22
N SER A 172 -12.59 -3.09 -1.36
CA SER A 172 -11.25 -3.64 -1.50
C SER A 172 -10.88 -4.43 -0.26
N VAL A 173 -10.21 -5.58 -0.45
CA VAL A 173 -9.66 -6.40 0.63
C VAL A 173 -8.26 -6.84 0.24
N ASN A 174 -7.26 -6.23 0.87
CA ASN A 174 -5.84 -6.40 0.56
C ASN A 174 -5.52 -6.05 -0.91
N LEU A 175 -5.39 -7.07 -1.78
CA LEU A 175 -4.87 -6.92 -3.14
C LEU A 175 -5.95 -6.97 -4.22
N LEU A 176 -7.22 -7.07 -3.81
CA LEU A 176 -8.35 -7.21 -4.71
C LEU A 176 -9.45 -6.22 -4.38
N SER A 177 -10.12 -5.77 -5.42
CA SER A 177 -11.32 -4.94 -5.37
C SER A 177 -12.49 -5.62 -6.08
N GLN A 178 -13.72 -5.26 -5.73
CA GLN A 178 -14.93 -5.80 -6.35
C GLN A 178 -16.09 -4.81 -6.24
N VAL A 179 -16.92 -4.78 -7.29
CA VAL A 179 -18.14 -3.98 -7.34
C VAL A 179 -19.37 -4.85 -7.09
N PHE A 180 -20.26 -4.37 -6.24
CA PHE A 180 -21.54 -4.98 -5.91
C PHE A 180 -22.70 -4.01 -6.20
N SER A 181 -23.86 -4.57 -6.53
CA SER A 181 -25.12 -3.82 -6.49
C SER A 181 -25.54 -3.52 -5.05
N LYS A 182 -26.47 -2.59 -4.87
CA LYS A 182 -27.08 -2.30 -3.55
C LYS A 182 -27.91 -3.45 -2.97
N THR A 183 -28.16 -4.49 -3.75
CA THR A 183 -28.82 -5.73 -3.32
C THR A 183 -27.81 -6.84 -2.99
N GLY A 184 -26.51 -6.56 -3.05
CA GLY A 184 -25.44 -7.51 -2.72
C GLY A 184 -25.04 -8.45 -3.85
N THR A 185 -25.51 -8.20 -5.07
CA THR A 185 -25.13 -8.99 -6.25
C THR A 185 -23.77 -8.50 -6.76
N PRO A 186 -22.76 -9.37 -6.90
CA PRO A 186 -21.49 -8.97 -7.50
C PRO A 186 -21.71 -8.59 -8.97
N LEU A 187 -21.26 -7.40 -9.35
CA LEU A 187 -21.30 -6.88 -10.73
C LEU A 187 -19.99 -7.09 -11.48
N THR A 188 -18.90 -7.29 -10.74
CA THR A 188 -17.61 -7.73 -11.26
C THR A 188 -17.16 -8.99 -10.53
N VAL A 189 -16.22 -9.71 -11.12
CA VAL A 189 -15.35 -10.60 -10.34
C VAL A 189 -14.38 -9.77 -9.48
N PRO A 190 -13.72 -10.36 -8.46
CA PRO A 190 -12.58 -9.71 -7.83
C PRO A 190 -11.51 -9.40 -8.87
N PHE A 191 -11.00 -8.17 -8.86
CA PHE A 191 -10.01 -7.67 -9.81
C PHE A 191 -8.86 -6.99 -9.08
N LYS A 192 -7.69 -6.95 -9.72
CA LYS A 192 -6.51 -6.22 -9.23
C LYS A 192 -6.63 -4.75 -9.58
N LEU A 193 -6.33 -3.87 -8.63
CA LEU A 193 -6.40 -2.42 -8.87
C LEU A 193 -5.40 -2.00 -9.96
N SER A 194 -4.26 -2.70 -10.06
CA SER A 194 -3.28 -2.56 -11.14
C SER A 194 -3.84 -2.74 -12.54
N ALA A 195 -4.94 -3.50 -12.71
CA ALA A 195 -5.56 -3.70 -14.01
C ALA A 195 -6.19 -2.42 -14.60
N LEU A 196 -6.43 -1.40 -13.77
CA LEU A 196 -6.88 -0.08 -14.21
C LEU A 196 -5.75 0.76 -14.84
N PHE A 197 -4.50 0.31 -14.73
CA PHE A 197 -3.31 1.02 -15.21
C PHE A 197 -2.65 0.26 -16.38
N PRO A 198 -1.93 0.96 -17.28
CA PRO A 198 -1.20 0.30 -18.35
C PRO A 198 -0.09 -0.58 -17.79
N SER A 199 0.05 -1.79 -18.35
CA SER A 199 1.02 -2.80 -17.88
C SER A 199 2.49 -2.41 -18.05
N ASN A 200 2.80 -1.30 -18.73
CA ASN A 200 4.15 -0.76 -18.81
C ASN A 200 4.46 0.30 -17.74
N THR A 201 3.57 0.49 -16.76
CA THR A 201 3.72 1.43 -15.64
C THR A 201 3.91 0.69 -14.32
N ALA A 202 4.47 1.36 -13.30
CA ALA A 202 4.64 0.73 -11.98
C ALA A 202 3.28 0.33 -11.38
N CYS A 203 2.30 1.24 -11.44
CA CYS A 203 0.95 0.99 -10.98
C CYS A 203 0.22 -0.13 -11.75
N GLY A 204 0.61 -0.41 -13.00
CA GLY A 204 0.05 -1.51 -13.78
C GLY A 204 0.82 -2.82 -13.64
N GLN A 205 1.86 -2.87 -12.80
CA GLN A 205 2.70 -4.06 -12.61
C GLN A 205 2.67 -4.58 -11.18
N THR A 206 2.31 -3.77 -10.20
CA THR A 206 2.30 -4.17 -8.80
C THR A 206 1.01 -3.79 -8.09
N ASP A 207 0.68 -4.56 -7.06
CA ASP A 207 -0.39 -4.29 -6.11
C ASP A 207 0.23 -4.42 -4.72
N ASP A 208 0.78 -3.33 -4.18
CA ASP A 208 1.64 -3.37 -2.98
C ASP A 208 0.91 -2.95 -1.69
N GLY A 209 -0.41 -2.73 -1.76
CA GLY A 209 -1.29 -2.62 -0.60
C GLY A 209 -1.82 -1.21 -0.31
N ASP A 210 -2.43 -1.11 0.88
CA ASP A 210 -3.21 0.03 1.37
C ASP A 210 -4.27 0.53 0.37
N PRO A 211 -5.19 -0.35 -0.10
CA PRO A 211 -6.22 0.06 -1.02
C PRO A 211 -7.20 1.02 -0.33
N ILE A 212 -7.54 2.10 -1.03
CA ILE A 212 -8.59 3.05 -0.62
C ILE A 212 -9.66 3.10 -1.70
N VAL A 213 -10.92 3.11 -1.26
CA VAL A 213 -12.13 3.21 -2.08
C VAL A 213 -12.99 4.32 -1.50
N LEU A 214 -13.28 5.33 -2.30
CA LEU A 214 -14.16 6.43 -1.92
C LEU A 214 -15.15 6.73 -3.04
N TYR A 215 -16.35 7.13 -2.67
CA TYR A 215 -17.34 7.73 -3.57
C TYR A 215 -17.51 9.20 -3.22
N ASP A 216 -17.29 10.08 -4.19
CA ASP A 216 -17.55 11.51 -4.06
C ASP A 216 -19.00 11.80 -4.53
N PRO A 217 -19.93 12.14 -3.62
CA PRO A 217 -21.31 12.44 -3.97
C PRO A 217 -21.49 13.78 -4.69
N LEU A 218 -20.52 14.70 -4.61
CA LEU A 218 -20.59 15.99 -5.29
C LEU A 218 -20.12 15.88 -6.74
N ALA A 219 -19.07 15.09 -6.98
CA ALA A 219 -18.59 14.80 -8.33
C ALA A 219 -19.37 13.66 -9.02
N ASP A 220 -20.07 12.84 -8.23
CA ASP A 220 -20.70 11.59 -8.64
C ASP A 220 -19.68 10.63 -9.29
N ARG A 221 -18.55 10.41 -8.59
CA ARG A 221 -17.39 9.63 -9.06
C ARG A 221 -16.81 8.74 -7.99
N TRP A 222 -16.17 7.66 -8.42
CA TRP A 222 -15.43 6.72 -7.58
C TRP A 222 -13.94 7.02 -7.65
N LEU A 223 -13.27 6.98 -6.50
CA LEU A 223 -11.82 7.03 -6.36
C LEU A 223 -11.33 5.70 -5.80
N LEU A 224 -10.39 5.09 -6.51
CA LEU A 224 -9.66 3.91 -6.07
C LEU A 224 -8.18 4.27 -6.01
N SER A 225 -7.47 3.85 -4.97
CA SER A 225 -6.05 4.13 -4.85
C SER A 225 -5.29 2.99 -4.17
N GLN A 226 -3.99 2.87 -4.46
CA GLN A 226 -3.08 1.94 -3.78
C GLN A 226 -1.63 2.44 -3.86
N PHE A 227 -0.74 1.78 -3.12
CA PHE A 227 0.70 1.92 -3.31
C PHE A 227 1.26 1.01 -4.41
N SER A 228 2.33 1.49 -5.04
CA SER A 228 3.21 0.69 -5.90
C SER A 228 4.67 0.94 -5.50
N LEU A 229 5.33 -0.12 -5.05
CA LEU A 229 6.65 -0.14 -4.44
C LEU A 229 7.60 -1.10 -5.18
N PRO A 230 7.81 -0.93 -6.51
CA PRO A 230 8.50 -1.91 -7.35
C PRO A 230 9.98 -2.13 -6.99
N SER A 231 10.58 -1.23 -6.20
CA SER A 231 12.00 -1.26 -5.79
C SER A 231 12.20 -1.31 -4.27
N PHE A 232 11.15 -1.66 -3.49
CA PHE A 232 11.22 -1.71 -2.02
C PHE A 232 12.46 -2.47 -1.50
N PRO A 233 13.21 -1.93 -0.52
CA PRO A 233 12.94 -0.72 0.29
C PRO A 233 13.51 0.59 -0.30
N ASN A 234 13.93 0.60 -1.58
CA ASN A 234 14.54 1.76 -2.22
C ASN A 234 13.54 2.44 -3.18
N PRO A 235 13.62 3.78 -3.35
CA PRO A 235 12.83 4.50 -4.34
C PRO A 235 13.19 4.11 -5.78
N PRO A 236 12.33 4.40 -6.77
CA PRO A 236 11.10 5.20 -6.66
C PRO A 236 9.89 4.43 -6.10
N PHE A 237 9.01 5.15 -5.40
CA PHE A 237 7.71 4.68 -4.93
C PHE A 237 6.61 5.47 -5.60
N PHE A 238 5.42 4.87 -5.71
CA PHE A 238 4.32 5.48 -6.41
C PHE A 238 3.01 5.39 -5.65
N GLN A 239 2.23 6.47 -5.74
CA GLN A 239 0.82 6.49 -5.41
C GLN A 239 0.01 6.34 -6.70
N CYS A 240 -0.81 5.29 -6.75
CA CYS A 240 -1.71 5.00 -7.85
C CYS A 240 -3.09 5.55 -7.51
N ILE A 241 -3.68 6.39 -8.37
CA ILE A 241 -5.02 6.96 -8.17
C ILE A 241 -5.83 6.75 -9.44
N ALA A 242 -6.97 6.08 -9.33
CA ALA A 242 -7.92 5.87 -10.41
C ALA A 242 -9.25 6.55 -10.07
N ILE A 243 -9.73 7.45 -10.92
CA ILE A 243 -11.01 8.15 -10.77
C ILE A 243 -11.97 7.68 -11.85
N SER A 244 -13.17 7.21 -11.51
CA SER A 244 -14.12 6.78 -12.54
C SER A 244 -14.47 7.93 -13.49
N GLN A 245 -14.80 7.63 -14.74
CA GLN A 245 -15.26 8.65 -15.68
C GLN A 245 -16.73 9.02 -15.47
N THR A 246 -17.49 8.12 -14.86
CA THR A 246 -18.93 8.22 -14.66
C THR A 246 -19.32 7.72 -13.27
N PRO A 247 -20.60 7.85 -12.87
CA PRO A 247 -21.15 7.28 -11.62
C PRO A 247 -21.11 5.75 -11.55
N ASP A 248 -20.93 5.09 -12.71
CA ASP A 248 -20.83 3.66 -12.83
C ASP A 248 -19.38 3.19 -12.59
N PRO A 249 -19.08 2.52 -11.45
CA PRO A 249 -17.74 2.05 -11.12
C PRO A 249 -17.29 0.86 -11.99
N THR A 250 -18.18 0.29 -12.81
CA THR A 250 -17.83 -0.77 -13.78
C THR A 250 -17.40 -0.17 -15.14
N GLY A 251 -17.41 1.15 -15.27
CA GLY A 251 -16.93 1.90 -16.43
C GLY A 251 -15.41 2.09 -16.47
N ALA A 252 -14.96 3.02 -17.31
CA ALA A 252 -13.56 3.40 -17.45
C ALA A 252 -13.12 4.38 -16.36
N TYR A 253 -11.81 4.45 -16.11
CA TYR A 253 -11.18 5.30 -15.11
C TYR A 253 -10.10 6.20 -15.72
N PHE A 254 -9.97 7.40 -15.18
CA PHE A 254 -8.79 8.24 -15.29
C PHE A 254 -7.75 7.75 -14.28
N ALA A 255 -6.67 7.16 -14.77
CA ALA A 255 -5.62 6.54 -13.98
C ALA A 255 -4.37 7.43 -13.94
N TYR A 256 -3.93 7.79 -12.74
CA TYR A 256 -2.81 8.69 -12.46
C TYR A 256 -1.76 7.96 -11.61
N GLN A 257 -0.51 8.03 -12.02
CA GLN A 257 0.64 7.57 -11.23
C GLN A 257 1.42 8.79 -10.75
N PHE A 258 1.55 8.95 -9.43
CA PHE A 258 2.40 9.97 -8.82
C PHE A 258 3.62 9.31 -8.19
N GLU A 259 4.79 9.91 -8.39
CA GLU A 259 6.00 9.52 -7.65
C GLU A 259 5.99 10.21 -6.28
N SER A 260 6.26 9.45 -5.22
CA SER A 260 6.25 9.90 -3.82
C SER A 260 7.63 9.88 -3.18
#